data_AF-A0A6C0ELS6-F1
#
_entry.id   AF-A0A6C0ELS6-F1
#
_cell.length_a   1.000
_cell.length_b   1.000
_cell.length_c   1.000
_cell.angle_alpha   90.00
_cell.angle_beta   90.00
_cell.angle_gamma   90.00
#
_symmetry.space_group_name_H-M   'P 1'
#
loop_
_entity.id
_entity.type
_entity.pdbx_description
1 polymer ?
#
loop_
_entity_poly.entity_id
_entity_poly.type
_entity_poly.pdbx_seq_one_letter_code
_entity_poly.pdbx_strand_id
1 'polypeptide(L)'
;MSCEDDEDTDIKEIWEKLRILKLKLHFNEVSDKRSHCFWCTCSFDNPPVFIPKQERNEMIEVYGCFCSPECAVAYLKTEPIDCSVLWERYALLNNIYSKIYNYEKNIKPAPNPYYTLDKYYGNLTIQEYRKLLSKDRLLLVVEKPLTKILPELYEENNELPNIFDDILSTNTRQRPKYRLKRKHASNSKLDSLSNNFGLCN
;
A
#
# COMPACT_ATOMS: atom_id res chain seq x y z
N MET A 1 -24.91 -19.36 -7.69
CA MET A 1 -24.39 -18.33 -8.60
C MET A 1 -24.35 -18.98 -9.97
N SER A 2 -25.45 -18.89 -10.71
CA SER A 2 -25.55 -19.41 -12.07
C SER A 2 -24.84 -18.42 -12.98
N CYS A 3 -23.76 -18.87 -13.60
CA CYS A 3 -23.16 -18.21 -14.75
C CYS A 3 -24.18 -18.38 -15.87
N GLU A 4 -24.96 -17.34 -16.16
CA GLU A 4 -25.88 -17.35 -17.30
C GLU A 4 -25.05 -17.33 -18.59
N ASP A 5 -25.46 -18.19 -19.50
CA ASP A 5 -24.74 -18.69 -20.67
C ASP A 5 -24.19 -17.58 -21.57
N ASP A 6 -22.97 -17.82 -22.07
CA ASP A 6 -22.28 -17.00 -23.06
C ASP A 6 -23.16 -16.76 -24.30
N GLU A 7 -23.66 -15.53 -24.45
CA GLU A 7 -23.97 -15.03 -25.80
C GLU A 7 -22.65 -15.05 -26.57
N ASP A 8 -22.58 -15.90 -27.60
CA ASP A 8 -21.51 -15.99 -28.61
C ASP A 8 -21.30 -14.59 -29.20
N THR A 9 -20.52 -13.77 -28.52
CA THR A 9 -20.29 -12.38 -28.88
C THR A 9 -19.36 -12.41 -30.07
N ASP A 10 -19.92 -12.19 -31.26
CA ASP A 10 -19.16 -12.29 -32.50
C ASP A 10 -17.93 -11.37 -32.42
N ILE A 11 -16.76 -11.99 -32.48
CA ILE A 11 -15.47 -11.31 -32.44
C ILE A 11 -15.42 -10.20 -33.51
N LYS A 12 -16.08 -10.40 -34.66
CA LYS A 12 -16.18 -9.37 -35.71
C LYS A 12 -16.95 -8.13 -35.26
N GLU A 13 -18.01 -8.29 -34.48
CA GLU A 13 -18.79 -7.17 -33.94
C GLU A 13 -17.94 -6.36 -32.93
N ILE A 14 -17.16 -7.04 -32.10
CA ILE A 14 -16.21 -6.40 -31.18
C ILE A 14 -15.19 -5.56 -31.95
N TRP A 15 -14.59 -6.11 -33.02
CA TRP A 15 -13.64 -5.37 -33.85
C TRP A 15 -14.25 -4.15 -34.54
N GLU A 16 -15.50 -4.24 -35.02
CA GLU A 16 -16.16 -3.07 -35.60
C GLU A 16 -16.47 -2.00 -34.54
N LYS A 17 -16.91 -2.41 -33.34
CA LYS A 17 -17.09 -1.48 -32.20
C LYS A 17 -15.79 -0.75 -31.86
N LEU A 18 -14.66 -1.47 -31.85
CA LEU A 18 -13.32 -0.87 -31.63
C LEU A 18 -12.92 0.07 -32.76
N ARG A 19 -13.22 -0.26 -34.02
CA ARG A 19 -12.93 0.60 -35.18
C ARG A 19 -13.72 1.90 -35.11
N ILE A 20 -15.01 1.82 -34.80
CA ILE A 20 -15.89 2.99 -34.60
C ILE A 20 -15.37 3.84 -33.43
N LEU A 21 -15.01 3.21 -32.32
CA LEU A 21 -14.47 3.92 -31.16
C LEU A 21 -13.17 4.66 -31.50
N LYS A 22 -12.25 4.02 -32.24
CA LYS A 22 -10.99 4.65 -32.69
C LYS A 22 -11.25 5.92 -33.51
N LEU A 23 -12.20 5.87 -34.44
CA LEU A 23 -12.58 7.03 -35.26
C LEU A 23 -13.18 8.15 -34.39
N LYS A 24 -14.11 7.80 -33.49
CA LYS A 24 -14.73 8.79 -32.59
C LYS A 24 -13.72 9.49 -31.68
N LEU A 25 -12.78 8.73 -31.10
CA LEU A 25 -11.72 9.30 -30.27
C LEU A 25 -10.76 10.19 -31.09
N HIS A 26 -10.47 9.82 -32.34
CA HIS A 26 -9.62 10.63 -33.21
C HIS A 26 -10.26 11.98 -33.57
N PHE A 27 -11.57 12.02 -33.78
CA PHE A 27 -12.30 13.26 -34.08
C PHE A 27 -12.84 13.99 -32.84
N ASN A 28 -12.52 13.52 -31.62
CA ASN A 28 -13.10 14.02 -30.36
C ASN A 28 -14.65 14.02 -30.33
N GLU A 29 -15.28 13.15 -31.12
CA GLU A 29 -16.74 12.94 -31.14
C GLU A 29 -17.14 11.90 -30.08
N VAL A 30 -16.80 12.19 -28.82
CA VAL A 30 -17.24 11.36 -27.70
C VAL A 30 -18.66 11.78 -27.33
N SER A 31 -19.63 10.95 -27.72
CA SER A 31 -21.07 11.12 -27.51
C SER A 31 -21.46 11.65 -26.14
N ASP A 32 -22.63 12.32 -26.03
CA ASP A 32 -23.34 12.80 -24.82
C ASP A 32 -23.63 11.73 -23.73
N LYS A 33 -23.01 10.55 -23.81
CA LYS A 33 -23.10 9.50 -22.81
C LYS A 33 -22.42 9.97 -21.52
N ARG A 34 -23.21 10.07 -20.46
CA ARG A 34 -22.70 10.26 -19.10
C ARG A 34 -21.82 9.06 -18.73
N SER A 35 -20.52 9.29 -18.64
CA SER A 35 -19.59 8.27 -18.15
C SER A 35 -19.66 8.17 -16.63
N HIS A 36 -19.26 7.01 -16.09
CA HIS A 36 -19.12 6.84 -14.65
C HIS A 36 -17.86 7.54 -14.16
N CYS A 37 -17.80 7.88 -12.87
CA CYS A 37 -16.63 8.57 -12.33
C CYS A 37 -15.38 7.70 -12.39
N PHE A 38 -14.26 8.20 -12.91
CA PHE A 38 -13.03 7.41 -13.07
C PHE A 38 -12.36 7.07 -11.73
N TRP A 39 -12.70 7.79 -10.65
CA TRP A 39 -12.21 7.48 -9.31
C TRP A 39 -13.12 6.49 -8.58
N CYS A 40 -14.35 6.89 -8.24
CA CYS A 40 -15.26 6.05 -7.46
C CYS A 40 -16.01 4.98 -8.27
N THR A 41 -15.86 4.99 -9.60
CA THR A 41 -16.48 4.05 -10.57
C THR A 41 -18.01 3.91 -10.43
N CYS A 42 -18.66 4.93 -9.86
CA CYS A 42 -20.12 5.00 -9.71
C CYS A 42 -20.71 6.02 -10.69
N SER A 43 -21.97 5.80 -11.07
CA SER A 43 -22.76 6.76 -11.86
C SER A 43 -23.03 8.02 -11.06
N PHE A 44 -23.23 9.12 -11.77
CA PHE A 44 -23.55 10.41 -11.18
C PHE A 44 -24.39 11.25 -12.13
N ASP A 45 -25.21 12.11 -11.54
CA ASP A 45 -26.13 12.98 -12.27
C ASP A 45 -25.72 14.45 -12.26
N ASN A 46 -24.71 14.80 -11.45
CA ASN A 46 -24.17 16.14 -11.40
C ASN A 46 -23.29 16.44 -12.63
N PRO A 47 -23.02 17.73 -12.92
CA PRO A 47 -22.13 18.09 -14.01
C PRO A 47 -20.75 17.44 -13.83
N PRO A 48 -20.20 16.82 -14.88
CA PRO A 48 -18.90 16.15 -14.78
C PRO A 48 -17.80 17.16 -14.50
N VAL A 49 -16.89 16.75 -13.63
CA VAL A 49 -15.63 17.45 -13.34
C VAL A 49 -14.53 16.81 -14.16
N PHE A 50 -13.62 17.63 -14.68
CA PHE A 50 -12.49 17.22 -15.51
C PHE A 50 -11.19 17.71 -14.89
N ILE A 51 -10.08 17.00 -15.12
CA ILE A 51 -8.76 17.49 -14.71
C ILE A 51 -8.20 18.33 -15.84
N PRO A 52 -7.78 19.58 -15.57
CA PRO A 52 -7.14 20.40 -16.59
C PRO A 52 -5.71 19.92 -16.82
N LYS A 53 -5.34 19.82 -18.10
CA LYS A 53 -4.00 19.40 -18.56
C LYS A 53 -3.12 20.60 -18.84
N GLN A 54 -3.64 21.57 -19.60
CA GLN A 54 -2.94 22.79 -19.99
C GLN A 54 -3.95 23.87 -20.41
N GLU A 55 -3.58 25.13 -20.24
CA GLU A 55 -4.31 26.29 -20.74
C GLU A 55 -3.58 26.86 -21.97
N ARG A 56 -4.29 27.03 -23.09
CA ARG A 56 -3.75 27.60 -24.32
C ARG A 56 -4.80 28.49 -24.99
N ASN A 57 -4.46 29.77 -25.21
CA ASN A 57 -5.31 30.73 -25.91
C ASN A 57 -6.76 30.75 -25.40
N GLU A 58 -6.94 30.87 -24.08
CA GLU A 58 -8.25 30.87 -23.40
C GLU A 58 -9.04 29.55 -23.48
N MET A 59 -8.49 28.52 -24.12
CA MET A 59 -9.03 27.16 -24.10
C MET A 59 -8.27 26.30 -23.08
N ILE A 60 -9.02 25.56 -22.27
CA ILE A 60 -8.46 24.64 -21.30
C ILE A 60 -8.61 23.22 -21.86
N GLU A 61 -7.49 22.58 -22.13
CA GLU A 61 -7.49 21.16 -22.46
C GLU A 61 -7.72 20.36 -21.18
N VAL A 62 -8.74 19.51 -21.17
CA VAL A 62 -9.13 18.73 -19.99
C VAL A 62 -9.22 17.24 -20.30
N TYR A 63 -9.18 16.40 -19.27
CA TYR A 63 -9.34 14.96 -19.39
C TYR A 63 -10.02 14.34 -18.17
N GLY A 64 -10.39 13.07 -18.31
CA GLY A 64 -11.06 12.30 -17.26
C GLY A 64 -12.55 12.59 -17.15
N CYS A 65 -13.23 11.98 -16.19
CA CYS A 65 -14.62 12.30 -15.87
C CYS A 65 -14.89 11.96 -14.42
N PHE A 66 -15.23 12.96 -13.61
CA PHE A 66 -15.34 12.81 -12.16
C PHE A 66 -16.66 13.35 -11.63
N CYS A 67 -17.19 12.70 -10.61
CA CYS A 67 -18.43 13.16 -9.95
C CYS A 67 -18.20 14.35 -9.01
N SER A 68 -16.95 14.67 -8.66
CA SER A 68 -16.63 15.82 -7.80
C SER A 68 -15.16 16.25 -7.94
N PRO A 69 -14.80 17.48 -7.52
CA PRO A 69 -13.42 17.95 -7.55
C PRO A 69 -12.47 17.11 -6.68
N GLU A 70 -12.93 16.58 -5.56
CA GLU A 70 -12.11 15.73 -4.67
C GLU A 70 -11.75 14.40 -5.33
N CYS A 71 -12.68 13.81 -6.09
CA CYS A 71 -12.42 12.61 -6.89
C CYS A 71 -11.40 12.88 -8.00
N ALA A 72 -11.47 14.04 -8.64
CA ALA A 72 -10.50 14.47 -9.65
C ALA A 72 -9.09 14.64 -9.04
N VAL A 73 -8.99 15.29 -7.87
CA VAL A 73 -7.72 15.47 -7.15
C VAL A 73 -7.15 14.13 -6.68
N ALA A 74 -7.98 13.23 -6.17
CA ALA A 74 -7.52 11.91 -5.74
C ALA A 74 -6.90 11.12 -6.91
N TYR A 75 -7.60 11.10 -8.05
CA TYR A 75 -7.09 10.47 -9.26
C TYR A 75 -5.76 11.10 -9.72
N LEU A 76 -5.70 12.43 -9.82
CA LEU A 76 -4.48 13.17 -10.19
C LEU A 76 -3.28 12.81 -9.29
N LYS A 77 -3.51 12.65 -7.98
CA LYS A 77 -2.44 12.32 -7.03
C LYS A 77 -1.98 10.86 -7.09
N THR A 78 -2.79 9.98 -7.65
CA THR A 78 -2.42 8.57 -7.85
C THR A 78 -1.77 8.30 -9.20
N GLU A 79 -1.87 9.23 -10.15
CA GLU A 79 -1.24 9.06 -11.46
C GLU A 79 0.30 9.06 -11.34
N PRO A 80 1.00 8.23 -12.14
CA PRO A 80 2.45 8.20 -12.20
C PRO A 80 2.98 9.37 -13.05
N ILE A 81 2.80 10.58 -12.56
CA ILE A 81 3.25 11.82 -13.22
C ILE A 81 4.30 12.55 -12.37
N ASP A 82 5.15 13.33 -13.04
CA ASP A 82 6.17 14.14 -12.36
C ASP A 82 5.53 15.13 -11.39
N CYS A 83 6.17 15.33 -10.23
CA CYS A 83 5.65 16.19 -9.18
C CYS A 83 5.36 17.62 -9.67
N SER A 84 6.21 18.20 -10.51
CA SER A 84 6.01 19.55 -11.05
C SER A 84 4.71 19.66 -11.85
N VAL A 85 4.47 18.69 -12.74
CA VAL A 85 3.26 18.64 -13.57
C VAL A 85 2.02 18.38 -12.71
N LEU A 86 2.14 17.51 -11.69
CA LEU A 86 1.08 17.25 -10.73
C LEU A 86 0.66 18.53 -10.01
N TRP A 87 1.62 19.30 -9.50
CA TRP A 87 1.34 20.55 -8.78
C TRP A 87 0.75 21.64 -9.68
N GLU A 88 1.21 21.73 -10.93
CA GLU A 88 0.65 22.66 -11.92
C GLU A 88 -0.82 22.33 -12.23
N ARG A 89 -1.12 21.08 -12.57
CA ARG A 89 -2.50 20.63 -12.82
C ARG A 89 -3.38 20.77 -11.58
N TYR A 90 -2.85 20.48 -10.40
CA TYR A 90 -3.56 20.65 -9.14
C TYR A 90 -3.89 22.12 -8.87
N ALA A 91 -2.95 23.04 -9.11
CA ALA A 91 -3.19 24.47 -8.98
C ALA A 91 -4.26 24.95 -9.95
N LEU A 92 -4.19 24.54 -11.22
CA LEU A 92 -5.18 24.88 -12.24
C LEU A 92 -6.58 24.33 -11.89
N LEU A 93 -6.65 23.09 -11.39
CA LEU A 93 -7.89 22.47 -10.92
C LEU A 93 -8.52 23.27 -9.77
N ASN A 94 -7.73 23.66 -8.77
CA ASN A 94 -8.22 24.51 -7.67
C ASN A 94 -8.70 25.87 -8.19
N ASN A 95 -7.95 26.53 -9.07
CA ASN A 95 -8.33 27.84 -9.58
C ASN A 95 -9.68 27.84 -10.32
N ILE A 96 -9.98 26.76 -11.04
CA ILE A 96 -11.24 26.59 -11.78
C ILE A 96 -12.37 26.21 -10.82
N TYR A 97 -12.22 25.10 -10.10
CA TYR A 97 -13.33 24.50 -9.36
C TYR A 97 -13.58 25.16 -8.01
N SER A 98 -12.60 25.83 -7.40
CA SER A 98 -12.86 26.63 -6.20
C SER A 98 -13.80 27.79 -6.48
N LYS A 99 -13.74 28.39 -7.68
CA LYS A 99 -14.68 29.45 -8.10
C LYS A 99 -16.07 28.91 -8.42
N ILE A 100 -16.16 27.75 -9.08
CA ILE A 100 -17.43 27.15 -9.50
C ILE A 100 -18.25 26.66 -8.29
N TYR A 101 -17.58 26.05 -7.32
CA TYR A 101 -18.21 25.40 -6.17
C TYR A 101 -18.02 26.17 -4.85
N ASN A 102 -17.47 27.39 -4.89
CA ASN A 102 -17.23 28.26 -3.74
C ASN A 102 -16.39 27.61 -2.62
N TYR A 103 -15.28 26.97 -2.96
CA TYR A 103 -14.33 26.49 -1.96
C TYR A 103 -13.45 27.65 -1.46
N GLU A 104 -13.39 27.84 -0.14
CA GLU A 104 -12.48 28.80 0.50
C GLU A 104 -11.04 28.28 0.62
N LYS A 105 -10.89 26.94 0.63
CA LYS A 105 -9.62 26.25 0.82
C LYS A 105 -9.33 25.35 -0.38
N ASN A 106 -8.08 24.93 -0.49
CA ASN A 106 -7.68 23.97 -1.51
C ASN A 106 -8.43 22.65 -1.36
N ILE A 107 -8.85 22.10 -2.50
CA ILE A 107 -9.60 20.86 -2.62
C ILE A 107 -8.72 19.71 -2.15
N LYS A 108 -9.24 18.94 -1.19
CA LYS A 108 -8.56 17.75 -0.65
C LYS A 108 -8.88 16.53 -1.52
N PRO A 109 -7.96 15.57 -1.66
CA PRO A 109 -8.25 14.32 -2.36
C PRO A 109 -9.34 13.53 -1.62
N ALA A 110 -10.23 12.92 -2.39
CA ALA A 110 -11.15 11.91 -1.89
C ALA A 110 -10.39 10.67 -1.37
N PRO A 111 -10.93 9.97 -0.35
CA PRO A 111 -10.33 8.73 0.14
C PRO A 111 -10.39 7.61 -0.92
N ASN A 112 -9.61 6.56 -0.70
CA ASN A 112 -9.57 5.44 -1.63
C ASN A 112 -10.92 4.67 -1.62
N PRO A 113 -11.63 4.58 -2.76
CA PRO A 113 -12.94 3.94 -2.85
C PRO A 113 -12.89 2.45 -2.52
N TYR A 114 -11.79 1.74 -2.83
CA TYR A 114 -11.67 0.29 -2.64
C TYR A 114 -11.77 -0.14 -1.17
N TYR A 115 -11.40 0.75 -0.25
CA TYR A 115 -11.43 0.50 1.20
C TYR A 115 -12.51 1.32 1.92
N THR A 116 -13.37 2.03 1.20
CA THR A 116 -14.40 2.89 1.80
C THR A 116 -15.80 2.59 1.28
N LEU A 117 -15.97 2.31 -0.02
CA LEU A 117 -17.26 1.97 -0.59
C LEU A 117 -17.65 0.50 -0.33
N ASP A 118 -18.93 0.31 -0.03
CA ASP A 118 -19.59 -0.98 0.22
C ASP A 118 -19.51 -1.95 -0.98
N LYS A 119 -19.52 -1.43 -2.22
CA LYS A 119 -19.36 -2.28 -3.42
C LYS A 119 -17.98 -2.97 -3.53
N TYR A 120 -17.04 -2.56 -2.68
CA TYR A 120 -15.71 -3.15 -2.56
C TYR A 120 -15.60 -3.79 -1.17
N TYR A 121 -14.56 -3.49 -0.40
CA TYR A 121 -14.38 -3.99 0.98
C TYR A 121 -14.71 -2.94 2.05
N GLY A 122 -15.36 -1.83 1.65
CA GLY A 122 -15.76 -0.78 2.57
C GLY A 122 -17.14 -1.01 3.19
N ASN A 123 -17.67 0.02 3.84
CA ASN A 123 -18.96 -0.01 4.51
C ASN A 123 -19.84 1.20 4.20
N LEU A 124 -19.38 2.12 3.35
CA LEU A 124 -20.12 3.33 2.98
C LEU A 124 -20.90 3.11 1.69
N THR A 125 -22.15 3.52 1.67
CA THR A 125 -22.90 3.69 0.43
C THR A 125 -22.29 4.84 -0.40
N ILE A 126 -22.57 4.89 -1.70
CA ILE A 126 -22.07 5.96 -2.57
C ILE A 126 -22.54 7.35 -2.12
N GLN A 127 -23.73 7.46 -1.53
CA GLN A 127 -24.28 8.72 -1.04
C GLN A 127 -23.53 9.18 0.22
N GLU A 128 -23.24 8.27 1.14
CA GLU A 128 -22.46 8.57 2.35
C GLU A 128 -21.02 8.94 2.00
N TYR A 129 -20.41 8.21 1.06
CA TYR A 129 -19.08 8.51 0.55
C TYR A 129 -19.00 9.93 -0.02
N ARG A 130 -19.95 10.33 -0.88
CA ARG A 130 -19.97 11.69 -1.45
C ARG A 130 -20.24 12.76 -0.39
N LYS A 131 -21.12 12.48 0.58
CA LYS A 131 -21.40 13.38 1.70
C LYS A 131 -20.17 13.59 2.60
N LEU A 132 -19.26 12.63 2.65
CA LEU A 132 -18.01 12.74 3.38
C LEU A 132 -17.08 13.80 2.77
N LEU A 133 -17.07 13.93 1.44
CA LEU A 133 -16.19 14.84 0.70
C LEU A 133 -16.49 16.32 0.99
N SER A 134 -17.74 16.65 1.33
CA SER A 134 -18.14 18.02 1.68
C SER A 134 -17.54 18.51 3.02
N LYS A 135 -16.98 17.62 3.83
CA LYS A 135 -16.37 17.99 5.12
C LYS A 135 -14.88 18.30 4.93
N ASP A 136 -14.38 19.26 5.69
CA ASP A 136 -12.96 19.68 5.65
C ASP A 136 -11.97 18.65 6.30
N ARG A 137 -12.33 17.36 6.31
CA ARG A 137 -11.53 16.27 6.93
C ARG A 137 -10.81 15.48 5.85
N LEU A 138 -9.51 15.29 6.02
CA LEU A 138 -8.70 14.44 5.15
C LEU A 138 -8.69 13.00 5.72
N LEU A 139 -9.04 12.02 4.89
CA LEU A 139 -8.95 10.61 5.22
C LEU A 139 -7.91 9.94 4.33
N LEU A 140 -6.90 9.32 4.94
CA LEU A 140 -5.82 8.63 4.26
C LEU A 140 -5.85 7.14 4.65
N VAL A 141 -5.92 6.27 3.65
CA VAL A 141 -5.76 4.83 3.83
C VAL A 141 -4.28 4.52 3.65
N VAL A 142 -3.63 4.01 4.69
CA VAL A 142 -2.20 3.67 4.69
C VAL A 142 -2.05 2.18 4.89
N GLU A 143 -1.21 1.55 4.08
CA GLU A 143 -0.85 0.15 4.26
C GLU A 143 -0.02 -0.01 5.53
N LYS A 144 -0.43 -0.96 6.37
CA LYS A 144 0.35 -1.30 7.56
C LYS A 144 1.63 -2.00 7.10
N PRO A 145 2.81 -1.65 7.66
CA PRO A 145 4.01 -2.43 7.37
C PRO A 145 3.76 -3.87 7.81
N LEU A 146 4.07 -4.84 6.94
CA LEU A 146 4.07 -6.27 7.29
C LEU A 146 5.05 -6.47 8.45
N THR A 147 4.52 -6.54 9.68
CA THR A 147 5.37 -6.66 10.87
C THR A 147 5.80 -8.10 11.04
N LYS A 148 7.12 -8.31 11.18
CA LYS A 148 7.67 -9.60 11.62
C LYS A 148 7.52 -9.69 13.14
N ILE A 149 6.53 -10.44 13.60
CA ILE A 149 6.37 -10.76 15.02
C ILE A 149 7.53 -11.68 15.41
N LEU A 150 8.36 -11.26 16.36
CA LEU A 150 9.45 -12.06 16.91
C LEU A 150 8.98 -12.79 18.17
N PRO A 151 9.49 -14.00 18.45
CA PRO A 151 9.23 -14.65 19.73
C PRO A 151 9.95 -13.90 20.88
N GLU A 152 9.31 -13.85 22.04
CA GLU A 152 9.92 -13.38 23.29
C GLU A 152 10.61 -14.56 23.99
N LEU A 153 11.85 -14.35 24.44
CA LEU A 153 12.59 -15.29 25.27
C LEU A 153 12.40 -14.91 26.74
N TYR A 154 11.80 -15.81 27.52
CA TYR A 154 11.70 -15.67 28.96
C TYR A 154 12.72 -16.61 29.63
N GLU A 155 13.57 -16.07 30.51
CA GLU A 155 14.42 -16.86 31.40
C GLU A 155 13.90 -16.70 32.83
N GLU A 156 13.43 -17.80 33.42
CA GLU A 156 12.99 -17.87 34.81
C GLU A 156 13.94 -18.82 35.56
N ASN A 157 14.84 -18.27 36.38
CA ASN A 157 15.73 -19.07 37.24
C ASN A 157 15.10 -19.20 38.63
N ASN A 158 14.36 -20.29 38.86
CA ASN A 158 13.82 -20.62 40.20
C ASN A 158 14.81 -21.45 41.05
N GLU A 159 16.11 -21.37 40.79
CA GLU A 159 17.11 -21.95 41.68
C GLU A 159 17.45 -20.97 42.79
N LEU A 160 16.75 -21.11 43.93
CA LEU A 160 17.29 -20.66 45.21
C LEU A 160 18.64 -21.36 45.43
N PRO A 161 19.75 -20.64 45.71
CA PRO A 161 21.02 -21.29 45.97
C PRO A 161 20.87 -22.17 47.21
N ASN A 162 21.00 -23.50 47.04
CA ASN A 162 20.93 -24.45 48.15
C ASN A 162 22.15 -24.27 49.06
N ILE A 163 21.98 -23.41 50.07
CA ILE A 163 22.91 -23.10 51.17
C ILE A 163 23.00 -24.25 52.19
N PHE A 164 22.45 -25.45 51.90
CA PHE A 164 22.24 -26.53 52.88
C PHE A 164 22.98 -27.85 52.66
N ASP A 165 23.99 -27.93 51.79
CA ASP A 165 24.76 -29.18 51.60
C ASP A 165 25.94 -29.37 52.59
N ASP A 166 26.10 -28.51 53.61
CA ASP A 166 27.27 -28.52 54.50
C ASP A 166 27.11 -29.30 55.83
N ILE A 167 26.19 -30.27 55.98
CA ILE A 167 25.96 -30.88 57.32
C ILE A 167 26.08 -32.42 57.39
N LEU A 168 26.07 -33.18 56.29
CA LEU A 168 25.90 -34.66 56.38
C LEU A 168 26.90 -35.57 55.65
N SER A 169 28.00 -35.09 55.05
CA SER A 169 29.03 -36.00 54.51
C SER A 169 30.36 -35.89 55.24
N THR A 170 30.43 -36.57 56.39
CA THR A 170 31.68 -36.92 57.03
C THR A 170 32.48 -37.90 56.16
N ASN A 171 33.77 -37.57 55.99
CA ASN A 171 34.92 -38.40 55.58
C ASN A 171 35.54 -38.19 54.19
N THR A 172 36.85 -37.94 54.28
CA THR A 172 37.95 -38.26 53.36
C THR A 172 38.37 -37.25 52.28
N ARG A 173 39.35 -36.42 52.68
CA ARG A 173 40.65 -36.18 52.01
C ARG A 173 40.62 -36.03 50.47
N GLN A 174 40.86 -34.81 49.96
CA GLN A 174 42.13 -34.37 49.33
C GLN A 174 41.94 -33.02 48.60
N ARG A 175 43.04 -32.27 48.50
CA ARG A 175 43.13 -30.84 48.14
C ARG A 175 43.11 -30.57 46.61
N PRO A 176 43.49 -29.36 46.10
CA PRO A 176 42.62 -28.44 45.37
C PRO A 176 43.05 -28.28 43.89
N LYS A 177 42.37 -27.42 43.11
CA LYS A 177 42.96 -26.44 42.15
C LYS A 177 42.00 -26.13 41.00
N TYR A 178 41.27 -25.03 41.09
CA TYR A 178 40.99 -24.26 39.88
C TYR A 178 42.29 -23.53 39.50
N ARG A 179 42.96 -24.00 38.43
CA ARG A 179 44.08 -23.28 37.80
C ARG A 179 43.58 -22.76 36.45
N LEU A 180 43.52 -21.43 36.32
CA LEU A 180 43.21 -20.75 35.04
C LEU A 180 44.19 -21.21 33.95
N LYS A 181 43.69 -21.72 32.81
CA LYS A 181 44.52 -22.06 31.63
C LYS A 181 44.96 -20.78 30.93
N ARG A 182 46.28 -20.61 30.72
CA ARG A 182 46.87 -19.60 29.84
C ARG A 182 46.83 -20.08 28.38
N LYS A 183 46.67 -19.16 27.42
CA LYS A 183 46.57 -19.39 25.96
C LYS A 183 47.58 -20.42 25.43
N HIS A 184 47.10 -21.36 24.59
CA HIS A 184 47.92 -22.37 23.91
C HIS A 184 48.82 -21.76 22.82
N ALA A 185 50.04 -22.30 22.67
CA ALA A 185 50.93 -22.07 21.53
C ALA A 185 50.45 -22.88 20.30
N SER A 186 50.74 -22.37 19.09
CA SER A 186 50.33 -22.95 17.81
C SER A 186 51.08 -24.25 17.49
N ASN A 187 50.37 -25.37 17.41
CA ASN A 187 50.95 -26.66 17.00
C ASN A 187 50.85 -26.87 15.49
N SER A 188 51.88 -27.51 14.92
CA SER A 188 51.98 -27.85 13.51
C SER A 188 51.13 -29.07 13.13
N LYS A 189 50.84 -29.20 11.83
CA LYS A 189 49.74 -30.00 11.25
C LYS A 189 49.86 -31.53 11.37
N LEU A 190 50.96 -32.09 11.87
CA LEU A 190 51.12 -33.55 12.03
C LEU A 190 50.69 -34.06 13.42
N ASP A 191 50.79 -33.24 14.47
CA ASP A 191 50.43 -33.63 15.86
C ASP A 191 48.91 -33.64 16.12
N SER A 192 48.12 -32.97 15.28
CA SER A 192 46.67 -32.90 15.41
C SER A 192 45.95 -34.12 14.79
N LEU A 193 46.60 -34.86 13.89
CA LEU A 193 46.01 -36.06 13.26
C LEU A 193 46.22 -37.32 14.11
N SER A 194 47.37 -37.48 14.77
CA SER A 194 47.64 -38.63 15.66
C SER A 194 46.77 -38.62 16.93
N ASN A 195 46.49 -37.43 17.47
CA ASN A 195 45.72 -37.28 18.72
C ASN A 195 44.19 -37.37 18.55
N ASN A 196 43.64 -37.14 17.35
CA ASN A 196 42.19 -37.18 17.13
C ASN A 196 41.70 -38.50 16.49
N PHE A 197 42.56 -39.27 15.83
CA PHE A 197 42.13 -40.47 15.11
C PHE A 197 42.81 -41.79 15.53
N GLY A 198 43.65 -41.79 16.57
CA GLY A 198 44.04 -43.03 17.26
C GLY A 198 44.65 -44.12 16.37
N LEU A 199 45.49 -43.75 15.40
CA LEU A 199 46.24 -44.70 14.58
C LEU A 199 47.67 -44.84 15.12
N CYS A 200 47.88 -45.84 15.97
CA CYS A 200 49.17 -46.53 16.05
C CYS A 200 49.19 -47.60 14.95
N ASN A 201 50.29 -47.65 14.20
CA ASN A 201 51.02 -48.90 14.01
C ASN A 201 52.38 -48.71 14.68
#